data_AF-A0A7S2GQG2-F1
#
_entry.id   AF-A0A7S2GQG2-F1
#
_cell.length_a   1.000
_cell.length_b   1.000
_cell.length_c   1.000
_cell.angle_alpha   90.00
_cell.angle_beta   90.00
_cell.angle_gamma   90.00
#
_symmetry.space_group_name_H-M   'P 1'
#
loop_
_entity.id
_entity.type
_entity.pdbx_description
1 polymer ?
#
loop_
_entity_poly.entity_id
_entity_poly.type
_entity_poly.pdbx_seq_one_letter_code
_entity_poly.pdbx_strand_id
1 'polypeptide(L)'
;MALHVWLLHSKQFLLQEREGVFGSLLCALLTRRVFEWQWDRIRMWLYAADVPVMSITGELQDLQEFIFGLCAALDEAFREESAAGQGTTAALAVEDSELGPDSLGLAPRVKYALWANMYSGAIPHDAPHLYELTVYLLRQRMAIEALPRGSFFMCRFD
;
A
#
# COMPACT_ATOMS: atom_id res chain seq x y z
N MET A 1 2.67 -8.46 -3.25
CA MET A 1 1.40 -8.99 -2.69
C MET A 1 0.82 -8.05 -1.65
N ALA A 2 1.46 -7.85 -0.49
CA ALA A 2 0.91 -7.00 0.58
C ALA A 2 0.62 -5.55 0.12
N LEU A 3 1.54 -4.91 -0.63
CA LEU A 3 1.31 -3.58 -1.20
C LEU A 3 0.08 -3.51 -2.13
N HIS A 4 -0.12 -4.54 -2.97
CA HIS A 4 -1.25 -4.60 -3.90
C HIS A 4 -2.58 -4.80 -3.18
N VAL A 5 -2.59 -5.61 -2.12
CA VAL A 5 -3.76 -5.77 -1.25
C VAL A 5 -4.06 -4.48 -0.50
N TRP A 6 -3.02 -3.79 -0.02
CA TRP A 6 -3.17 -2.46 0.57
C TRP A 6 -3.74 -1.43 -0.42
N LEU A 7 -3.31 -1.42 -1.68
CA LEU A 7 -3.88 -0.54 -2.71
C LEU A 7 -5.39 -0.77 -2.91
N LEU A 8 -5.82 -2.03 -2.92
CA LEU A 8 -7.23 -2.39 -2.99
C LEU A 8 -8.00 -1.91 -1.75
N HIS A 9 -7.43 -2.14 -0.57
CA HIS A 9 -7.98 -1.68 0.71
C HIS A 9 -8.13 -0.16 0.76
N SER A 10 -7.11 0.58 0.32
CA SER A 10 -7.11 2.06 0.29
C SER A 10 -8.27 2.60 -0.54
N LYS A 11 -8.55 2.00 -1.71
CA LYS A 11 -9.71 2.36 -2.53
C LYS A 11 -11.04 2.01 -1.89
N GLN A 12 -11.14 0.83 -1.27
CA GLN A 12 -12.36 0.39 -0.58
C GLN A 12 -12.69 1.30 0.59
N PHE A 13 -11.68 1.77 1.33
CA PHE A 13 -11.84 2.74 2.41
C PHE A 13 -12.40 4.08 1.90
N LEU A 14 -11.87 4.60 0.79
CA LEU A 14 -12.38 5.83 0.15
C LEU A 14 -13.83 5.70 -0.35
N LEU A 15 -14.21 4.51 -0.84
CA LEU A 15 -15.59 4.25 -1.26
C LEU A 15 -16.52 4.08 -0.05
N GLN A 16 -16.04 3.48 1.02
CA GLN A 16 -16.81 3.24 2.25
C GLN A 16 -17.31 4.54 2.89
N GLU A 17 -16.49 5.60 2.93
CA GLU A 17 -16.90 6.90 3.46
C GLU A 17 -18.06 7.55 2.70
N ARG A 18 -18.26 7.17 1.44
CA ARG A 18 -19.27 7.75 0.55
C ARG A 18 -20.52 6.90 0.41
N GLU A 19 -20.51 5.67 0.91
CA GLU A 19 -21.61 4.72 0.73
C GLU A 19 -22.46 4.52 2.00
N GLY A 20 -23.70 4.10 1.79
CA GLY A 20 -24.57 3.65 2.88
C GLY A 20 -24.10 2.33 3.51
N VAL A 21 -24.80 1.90 4.55
CA VAL A 21 -24.46 0.72 5.37
C VAL A 21 -24.16 -0.54 4.55
N PHE A 22 -24.92 -0.78 3.47
CA PHE A 22 -24.74 -1.96 2.61
C PHE A 22 -23.42 -1.94 1.81
N GLY A 23 -23.05 -0.78 1.28
CA GLY A 23 -21.79 -0.60 0.55
C GLY A 23 -20.58 -0.78 1.45
N SER A 24 -20.65 -0.20 2.65
CA SER A 24 -19.63 -0.39 3.69
C SER A 24 -19.46 -1.86 4.07
N LEU A 25 -20.56 -2.60 4.23
CA LEU A 25 -20.50 -4.03 4.53
C LEU A 25 -19.85 -4.83 3.40
N LEU A 26 -20.19 -4.54 2.14
CA LEU A 26 -19.60 -5.20 0.98
C LEU A 26 -18.08 -4.93 0.91
N CYS A 27 -17.66 -3.67 1.08
CA CYS A 27 -16.24 -3.31 1.13
C CYS A 27 -15.53 -4.09 2.23
N ALA A 28 -16.07 -4.12 3.45
CA ALA A 28 -15.48 -4.85 4.56
C ALA A 28 -15.35 -6.37 4.29
N LEU A 29 -16.36 -6.98 3.68
CA LEU A 29 -16.33 -8.40 3.30
C LEU A 29 -15.27 -8.69 2.24
N LEU A 30 -15.16 -7.83 1.22
CA LEU A 30 -14.14 -7.97 0.18
C LEU A 30 -12.73 -7.79 0.74
N THR A 31 -12.51 -6.75 1.55
CA THR A 31 -11.25 -6.53 2.28
C THR A 31 -10.85 -7.79 3.05
N ARG A 32 -11.77 -8.29 3.88
CA ARG A 32 -11.52 -9.49 4.69
C ARG A 32 -11.15 -10.68 3.82
N ARG A 33 -11.88 -10.92 2.72
CA ARG A 33 -11.65 -12.07 1.85
C ARG A 33 -10.29 -12.01 1.15
N VAL A 34 -9.87 -10.82 0.74
CA VAL A 34 -8.58 -10.61 0.08
C VAL A 34 -7.43 -10.80 1.07
N PHE A 35 -7.54 -10.30 2.30
CA PHE A 35 -6.54 -10.55 3.35
C PHE A 35 -6.48 -12.03 3.74
N GLU A 36 -7.62 -12.70 3.94
CA GLU A 36 -7.66 -14.15 4.19
C GLU A 36 -6.92 -14.91 3.08
N TRP A 37 -7.21 -14.60 1.81
CA TRP A 37 -6.53 -15.21 0.68
C TRP A 37 -5.01 -14.92 0.68
N GLN A 38 -4.59 -13.70 0.98
CA GLN A 38 -3.17 -13.37 1.13
C GLN A 38 -2.51 -14.22 2.22
N TRP A 39 -3.15 -14.38 3.38
CA TRP A 39 -2.61 -15.16 4.49
C TRP A 39 -2.53 -16.64 4.18
N ASP A 40 -3.50 -17.20 3.48
CA ASP A 40 -3.45 -18.59 3.02
C ASP A 40 -2.29 -18.80 2.03
N ARG A 41 -2.03 -17.84 1.14
CA ARG A 41 -0.87 -17.89 0.22
C ARG A 41 0.46 -17.83 0.96
N ILE A 42 0.59 -16.94 1.93
CA ILE A 42 1.79 -16.82 2.76
C ILE A 42 2.01 -18.09 3.59
N ARG A 43 0.95 -18.67 4.16
CA ARG A 43 1.03 -19.94 4.89
C ARG A 43 1.57 -21.06 4.00
N MET A 44 1.11 -21.14 2.75
CA MET A 44 1.66 -22.10 1.78
C MET A 44 3.15 -21.83 1.47
N TRP A 45 3.58 -20.58 1.41
CA TRP A 45 5.01 -20.24 1.25
C TRP A 45 5.85 -20.63 2.46
N LEU A 46 5.34 -20.46 3.69
CA LEU A 46 6.02 -20.90 4.92
C LEU A 46 6.18 -22.42 4.94
N TYR A 47 5.15 -23.18 4.53
CA TYR A 47 5.27 -24.63 4.38
C TYR A 47 6.31 -25.03 3.34
N ALA A 48 6.40 -24.30 2.22
CA ALA A 48 7.38 -24.56 1.18
C ALA A 48 8.82 -24.18 1.58
N ALA A 49 8.98 -23.32 2.58
CA ALA A 49 10.27 -22.88 3.11
C ALA A 49 10.74 -23.73 4.30
N ASP A 50 10.12 -24.89 4.55
CA ASP A 50 10.42 -25.82 5.65
C ASP A 50 10.36 -25.19 7.05
N VAL A 51 9.51 -24.17 7.24
CA VAL A 51 9.27 -23.60 8.57
C VAL A 51 8.57 -24.64 9.45
N PRO A 52 9.04 -24.90 10.68
CA PRO A 52 8.43 -25.88 11.57
C PRO A 52 6.94 -25.62 11.80
N VAL A 53 6.11 -26.66 11.64
CA VAL A 53 4.64 -26.53 11.77
C VAL A 53 4.20 -25.91 13.09
N MET A 54 4.95 -26.17 14.17
CA MET A 54 4.68 -25.62 15.50
C MET A 54 4.94 -24.11 15.62
N SER A 55 5.80 -23.53 14.77
CA SER A 55 6.09 -22.09 14.76
C SER A 55 5.29 -21.31 13.72
N ILE A 56 4.75 -21.97 12.68
CA ILE A 56 4.04 -21.29 11.57
C ILE A 56 2.94 -20.34 12.05
N THR A 57 2.18 -20.71 13.09
CA THR A 57 1.10 -19.84 13.59
C THR A 57 1.65 -18.56 14.23
N GLY A 58 2.74 -18.65 14.99
CA GLY A 58 3.39 -17.49 15.60
C GLY A 58 4.05 -16.60 14.55
N GLU A 59 4.84 -17.21 13.65
CA GLU A 59 5.49 -16.49 12.54
C GLU A 59 4.47 -15.78 11.63
N LEU A 60 3.33 -16.41 11.38
CA LEU A 60 2.25 -15.81 10.60
C LEU A 60 1.62 -14.62 11.35
N GLN A 61 1.45 -14.72 12.68
CA GLN A 61 0.94 -13.61 13.48
C GLN A 61 1.91 -12.43 13.47
N ASP A 62 3.20 -12.67 13.69
CA ASP A 62 4.23 -11.62 13.67
C ASP A 62 4.28 -10.93 12.30
N LEU A 63 4.19 -11.70 11.21
CA LEU A 63 4.15 -11.17 9.85
C LEU A 63 2.85 -10.39 9.58
N GLN A 64 1.71 -10.82 10.13
CA GLN A 64 0.46 -10.07 10.05
C GLN A 64 0.58 -8.71 10.76
N GLU A 65 1.10 -8.69 11.99
CA GLU A 65 1.33 -7.46 12.75
C GLU A 65 2.26 -6.50 11.99
N PHE A 66 3.34 -7.02 11.42
CA PHE A 66 4.26 -6.25 10.60
C PHE A 66 3.58 -5.64 9.36
N ILE A 67 2.83 -6.43 8.60
CA ILE A 67 2.15 -5.95 7.38
C ILE A 67 1.05 -4.94 7.72
N PHE A 68 0.30 -5.15 8.81
CA PHE A 68 -0.68 -4.15 9.24
C PHE A 68 -0.01 -2.85 9.69
N GLY A 69 1.15 -2.93 10.35
CA GLY A 69 1.98 -1.77 10.67
C GLY A 69 2.42 -0.99 9.42
N LEU A 70 2.89 -1.71 8.39
CA LEU A 70 3.21 -1.11 7.08
C LEU A 70 1.99 -0.42 6.45
N CYS A 71 0.83 -1.08 6.42
CA CYS A 71 -0.40 -0.50 5.88
C CYS A 71 -0.79 0.80 6.59
N ALA A 72 -0.76 0.80 7.93
CA ALA A 72 -1.07 1.98 8.74
C ALA A 72 -0.06 3.11 8.50
N ALA A 73 1.23 2.80 8.38
CA ALA A 73 2.26 3.78 8.08
C ALA A 73 2.08 4.41 6.68
N LEU A 74 1.66 3.62 5.69
CA LEU A 74 1.34 4.12 4.36
C LEU A 74 0.09 5.01 4.39
N ASP A 75 -0.99 4.57 5.04
CA ASP A 75 -2.22 5.36 5.14
C ASP A 75 -1.95 6.73 5.80
N GLU A 76 -1.15 6.75 6.87
CA GLU A 76 -0.73 7.99 7.51
C GLU A 76 0.14 8.86 6.61
N ALA A 77 1.18 8.29 5.99
CA ALA A 77 2.06 9.03 5.08
C ALA A 77 1.26 9.69 3.95
N PHE A 78 0.30 8.99 3.37
CA PHE A 78 -0.55 9.53 2.32
C PHE A 78 -1.52 10.61 2.82
N ARG A 79 -2.07 10.46 4.02
CA ARG A 79 -2.91 11.48 4.65
C ARG A 79 -2.13 12.77 4.87
N GLU A 80 -0.91 12.65 5.38
CA GLU A 80 -0.03 13.80 5.66
C GLU A 80 0.45 14.49 4.37
N GLU A 81 0.83 13.73 3.34
CA GLU A 81 1.20 14.28 2.02
C GLU A 81 0.03 15.01 1.34
N SER A 82 -1.20 14.50 1.50
CA SER A 82 -2.39 15.19 1.00
C SER A 82 -2.69 16.49 1.77
N ALA A 83 -2.44 16.50 3.09
CA ALA A 83 -2.65 17.67 3.95
C ALA A 83 -1.58 18.77 3.74
N ALA A 84 -0.38 18.38 3.30
CA ALA A 84 0.74 19.30 3.03
C ALA A 84 0.57 20.15 1.75
N GLY A 85 -0.55 20.03 1.04
CA GLY A 85 -0.94 20.95 -0.05
C GLY A 85 -0.21 20.75 -1.39
N GLN A 86 0.84 19.92 -1.44
CA GLN A 86 1.44 19.48 -2.71
C GLN A 86 0.68 18.30 -3.31
N GLY A 87 0.02 17.45 -2.52
CA GLY A 87 -0.83 16.38 -3.04
C GLY A 87 -0.08 15.33 -3.88
N THR A 88 -0.62 14.13 -3.92
CA THR A 88 -0.07 13.01 -4.70
C THR A 88 0.06 13.34 -6.19
N THR A 89 -0.82 14.21 -6.69
CA THR A 89 -0.88 14.69 -8.08
C THR A 89 0.19 15.72 -8.42
N ALA A 90 0.53 16.68 -7.54
CA ALA A 90 1.65 17.58 -7.85
C ALA A 90 2.99 16.89 -7.63
N ALA A 91 3.09 15.96 -6.67
CA ALA A 91 4.26 15.10 -6.52
C ALA A 91 4.57 14.36 -7.85
N LEU A 92 3.58 13.73 -8.48
CA LEU A 92 3.77 13.01 -9.76
C LEU A 92 3.84 13.90 -11.01
N ALA A 93 3.45 15.18 -10.92
CA ALA A 93 3.55 16.14 -12.02
C ALA A 93 4.92 16.84 -12.09
N VAL A 94 5.67 16.84 -10.97
CA VAL A 94 7.02 17.37 -10.90
C VAL A 94 7.97 16.35 -11.55
N GLU A 95 8.58 16.73 -12.67
CA GLU A 95 9.73 15.99 -13.21
C GLU A 95 10.90 16.08 -12.21
N ASP A 96 11.76 15.05 -12.13
CA ASP A 96 12.96 15.08 -11.27
C ASP A 96 13.87 16.31 -11.54
N SER A 97 13.71 16.96 -12.70
CA SER A 97 14.38 18.20 -13.11
C SER A 97 13.85 19.47 -12.43
N GLU A 98 12.64 19.44 -11.87
CA GLU A 98 11.94 20.58 -11.25
C GLU A 98 12.01 20.57 -9.71
N LEU A 99 12.55 19.49 -9.13
CA LEU A 99 12.82 19.36 -7.71
C LEU A 99 13.97 20.32 -7.30
N GLY A 100 13.63 21.38 -6.57
CA GLY A 100 14.63 22.34 -6.06
C GLY A 100 15.66 21.67 -5.13
N PRO A 101 16.82 22.32 -4.87
CA PRO A 101 17.92 21.75 -4.09
C PRO A 101 17.57 21.41 -2.63
N ASP A 102 16.47 21.95 -2.10
CA ASP A 102 15.93 21.68 -0.76
C ASP A 102 14.73 20.73 -0.76
N SER A 103 14.36 20.15 -1.91
CA SER A 103 13.26 19.19 -1.97
C SER A 103 13.72 17.79 -1.55
N LEU A 104 12.99 17.18 -0.61
CA LEU A 104 13.31 15.86 -0.04
C LEU A 104 13.00 14.68 -0.99
N GLY A 105 12.73 14.96 -2.28
CA GLY A 105 12.33 14.00 -3.30
C GLY A 105 10.81 13.80 -3.41
N LEU A 106 10.40 12.93 -4.34
CA LEU A 106 9.01 12.57 -4.60
C LEU A 106 8.35 11.89 -3.38
N ALA A 107 7.27 12.47 -2.86
CA ALA A 107 6.47 11.96 -1.74
C ALA A 107 7.35 11.45 -0.56
N PRO A 108 8.12 12.33 0.10
CA PRO A 108 9.18 11.94 1.03
C PRO A 108 8.68 11.08 2.19
N ARG A 109 7.44 11.26 2.67
CA ARG A 109 6.88 10.45 3.75
C ARG A 109 6.53 9.04 3.30
N VAL A 110 6.01 8.90 2.08
CA VAL A 110 5.72 7.59 1.47
C VAL A 110 7.03 6.84 1.20
N LYS A 111 8.03 7.54 0.65
CA LYS A 111 9.38 7.01 0.43
C LYS A 111 9.99 6.51 1.76
N TYR A 112 9.89 7.30 2.82
CA TYR A 112 10.37 6.91 4.14
C TYR A 112 9.63 5.68 4.70
N ALA A 113 8.30 5.61 4.58
CA ALA A 113 7.52 4.47 5.03
C ALA A 113 7.94 3.17 4.30
N LEU A 114 8.19 3.25 2.99
CA LEU A 114 8.69 2.12 2.20
C LEU A 114 10.12 1.73 2.59
N TRP A 115 11.00 2.71 2.80
CA TRP A 115 12.37 2.46 3.24
C TRP A 115 12.43 1.73 4.60
N ALA A 116 11.64 2.21 5.56
CA ALA A 116 11.60 1.67 6.92
C ALA A 116 10.97 0.27 6.99
N ASN A 117 9.93 -0.01 6.19
CA ASN A 117 9.14 -1.22 6.31
C ASN A 117 9.40 -2.28 5.23
N MET A 118 9.97 -1.94 4.08
CA MET A 118 10.28 -2.95 3.05
C MET A 118 11.75 -3.32 3.01
N TYR A 119 12.60 -2.34 3.31
CA TYR A 119 14.05 -2.54 3.29
C TYR A 119 14.65 -2.55 4.70
N SER A 120 13.88 -2.19 5.74
CA SER A 120 14.36 -2.13 7.13
C SER A 120 15.66 -1.34 7.27
N GLY A 121 15.85 -0.31 6.45
CA GLY A 121 17.09 0.48 6.41
C GLY A 121 18.31 -0.21 5.77
N ALA A 122 18.16 -1.39 5.18
CA ALA A 122 19.26 -2.15 4.56
C ALA A 122 19.84 -1.48 3.31
N ILE A 123 19.09 -0.54 2.73
CA ILE A 123 19.51 0.22 1.54
C ILE A 123 19.67 1.71 1.89
N PRO A 124 20.55 2.44 1.18
CA PRO A 124 20.57 3.90 1.25
C PRO A 124 19.21 4.50 0.88
N HIS A 125 18.84 5.59 1.54
CA HIS A 125 17.57 6.28 1.27
C HIS A 125 17.49 6.83 -0.18
N ASP A 126 18.63 7.02 -0.84
CA ASP A 126 18.70 7.50 -2.23
C ASP A 126 18.87 6.37 -3.25
N ALA A 127 18.61 5.12 -2.84
CA ALA A 127 18.68 4.00 -3.74
C ALA A 127 17.64 4.11 -4.88
N PRO A 128 18.03 3.86 -6.15
CA PRO A 128 17.16 4.07 -7.31
C PRO A 128 15.91 3.20 -7.27
N HIS A 129 16.01 1.95 -6.82
CA HIS A 129 14.87 1.05 -6.72
C HIS A 129 13.83 1.48 -5.66
N LEU A 130 14.23 2.21 -4.61
CA LEU A 130 13.29 2.78 -3.64
C LEU A 130 12.51 3.93 -4.26
N TYR A 131 13.17 4.75 -5.06
CA TYR A 131 12.52 5.80 -5.84
C TYR A 131 11.54 5.18 -6.85
N GLU A 132 11.97 4.20 -7.65
CA GLU A 132 11.11 3.50 -8.61
C GLU A 132 9.90 2.85 -7.95
N LEU A 133 10.08 2.23 -6.78
CA LEU A 133 8.99 1.64 -6.01
C LEU A 133 8.00 2.70 -5.51
N THR A 134 8.52 3.86 -5.08
CA THR A 134 7.69 4.99 -4.65
C THR A 134 6.87 5.51 -5.82
N VAL A 135 7.50 5.80 -6.97
CA VAL A 135 6.82 6.22 -8.20
C VAL A 135 5.75 5.19 -8.60
N TYR A 136 6.10 3.91 -8.61
CA TYR A 136 5.18 2.83 -8.92
C TYR A 136 3.96 2.86 -8.01
N LEU A 137 4.16 2.92 -6.69
CA LEU A 137 3.08 2.89 -5.72
C LEU A 137 2.14 4.09 -5.88
N LEU A 138 2.70 5.29 -6.08
CA LEU A 138 1.93 6.51 -6.31
C LEU A 138 1.07 6.39 -7.59
N ARG A 139 1.67 5.92 -8.69
CA ARG A 139 0.95 5.73 -9.97
C ARG A 139 -0.16 4.71 -9.85
N GLN A 140 0.10 3.57 -9.21
CA GLN A 140 -0.92 2.55 -9.00
C GLN A 140 -2.07 3.05 -8.14
N ARG A 141 -1.76 3.80 -7.08
CA ARG A 141 -2.78 4.40 -6.22
C ARG A 141 -3.65 5.37 -6.99
N MET A 142 -3.04 6.29 -7.76
CA MET A 142 -3.79 7.21 -8.61
C MET A 142 -4.66 6.50 -9.65
N ALA A 143 -4.13 5.48 -10.31
CA ALA A 143 -4.89 4.70 -11.30
C ALA A 143 -6.13 4.04 -10.66
N ILE A 144 -5.95 3.39 -9.50
CA ILE A 144 -7.05 2.72 -8.79
C ILE A 144 -8.05 3.75 -8.24
N GLU A 145 -7.58 4.88 -7.71
CA GLU A 145 -8.44 5.98 -7.23
C GLU A 145 -9.27 6.61 -8.35
N ALA A 146 -8.73 6.70 -9.56
CA ALA A 146 -9.44 7.20 -10.74
C ALA A 146 -10.54 6.26 -11.24
N LEU A 147 -10.47 4.95 -10.92
CA LEU A 147 -11.45 3.99 -11.42
C LEU A 147 -12.87 4.30 -10.92
N PRO A 148 -13.88 4.31 -11.82
CA PRO A 148 -15.27 4.35 -11.43
C PRO A 148 -15.65 3.16 -10.56
N ARG A 149 -16.56 3.39 -9.61
CA ARG A 149 -17.09 2.35 -8.70
C ARG A 149 -17.47 1.06 -9.42
N GLY A 150 -18.25 1.18 -10.50
CA GLY A 150 -18.76 0.03 -11.25
C GLY A 150 -17.63 -0.81 -11.84
N SER A 151 -16.61 -0.16 -12.41
CA SER A 151 -15.44 -0.84 -12.97
C SER A 151 -14.62 -1.53 -11.88
N PHE A 152 -14.42 -0.86 -10.74
CA PHE A 152 -13.68 -1.41 -9.61
C PHE A 152 -14.30 -2.71 -9.07
N PHE A 153 -15.61 -2.72 -8.82
CA PHE A 153 -16.31 -3.92 -8.32
C PHE A 153 -16.49 -5.01 -9.38
N MET A 154 -16.48 -4.66 -10.68
CA MET A 154 -16.50 -5.63 -11.77
C MET A 154 -15.11 -6.16 -12.12
N CYS A 155 -14.06 -5.79 -11.36
CA CYS A 155 -12.67 -6.13 -11.63
C CYS A 155 -12.22 -5.73 -13.06
N ARG A 156 -12.74 -4.60 -13.54
CA ARG A 156 -12.40 -3.98 -14.82
C ARG A 156 -11.34 -2.92 -14.58
N PHE A 157 -10.09 -3.32 -14.80
CA PHE A 157 -8.88 -2.50 -14.65
C PHE A 157 -8.28 -2.11 -16.02
N ASP A 158 -9.06 -2.30 -17.08
CA ASP A 158 -8.80 -1.93 -18.47
C ASP A 158 -8.75 -0.41 -18.70
#